data_AF-A0A9D1EW63-F1
#
_entry.id   AF-A0A9D1EW63-F1
#
_cell.length_a   1.000
_cell.length_b   1.000
_cell.length_c   1.000
_cell.angle_alpha   90.00
_cell.angle_beta   90.00
_cell.angle_gamma   90.00
#
_symmetry.space_group_name_H-M   'P 1'
#
loop_
_entity.id
_entity.type
_entity.pdbx_description
1 polymer ?
#
loop_
_entity_poly.entity_id
_entity_poly.type
_entity_poly.pdbx_seq_one_letter_code
_entity_poly.pdbx_strand_id
1 'polypeptide(L)'
;MRKKVKGGCLAFLTLFLAFALTGCSGKELEDRLFPTVVTFPEGDPEAIQKERQADSSKYLDYGQVRAVIVENAVAADRESMGRVLEYLEATPSFARNLLVFSGDPEILEYFSDEMKDAKGPGLEEETETEEEVFRLPEDLSGNYLEDLYKNRPDEESSPVTMADLLNEWYNGQELDVPKLIIKDGKILPEK
;
A
#
# COMPACT_ATOMS: atom_id res chain seq x y z
N MET A 1 -69.23 -13.49 24.80
CA MET A 1 -68.76 -13.09 23.44
C MET A 1 -67.34 -12.53 23.60
N ARG A 2 -66.27 -13.23 23.13
CA ARG A 2 -65.47 -12.95 21.90
C ARG A 2 -65.19 -11.44 21.71
N LYS A 3 -63.97 -10.89 21.54
CA LYS A 3 -62.61 -11.36 21.18
C LYS A 3 -61.57 -10.25 21.53
N LYS A 4 -60.30 -10.67 21.71
CA LYS A 4 -59.03 -9.90 21.77
C LYS A 4 -58.90 -8.76 20.74
N VAL A 5 -58.08 -7.73 21.02
CA VAL A 5 -56.76 -7.51 20.36
C VAL A 5 -55.81 -6.73 21.31
N LYS A 6 -54.80 -7.40 21.87
CA LYS A 6 -53.53 -6.78 22.30
C LYS A 6 -52.52 -7.19 21.23
N GLY A 7 -52.08 -6.27 20.38
CA GLY A 7 -51.23 -6.62 19.25
C GLY A 7 -50.58 -5.45 18.50
N GLY A 8 -50.45 -4.28 19.12
CA GLY A 8 -49.94 -3.07 18.43
C GLY A 8 -48.45 -2.76 18.63
N CYS A 9 -47.77 -3.38 19.60
CA CYS A 9 -46.41 -2.95 19.98
C CYS A 9 -45.29 -3.80 19.36
N LEU A 10 -45.58 -5.03 18.92
CA LEU A 10 -44.55 -5.95 18.43
C LEU A 10 -44.18 -5.68 16.96
N ALA A 11 -45.11 -5.13 16.16
CA ALA A 11 -44.88 -4.88 14.73
C ALA A 11 -43.96 -3.68 14.44
N PHE A 12 -43.90 -2.69 15.35
CA PHE A 12 -43.02 -1.53 15.21
C PHE A 12 -41.55 -1.86 15.53
N LEU A 13 -41.32 -2.77 16.49
CA LEU A 13 -39.96 -3.19 16.87
C LEU A 13 -39.30 -4.04 15.77
N THR A 14 -40.07 -4.87 15.07
CA THR A 14 -39.58 -5.71 13.95
C THR A 14 -39.24 -4.89 12.71
N LEU A 15 -39.97 -3.79 12.46
CA LEU A 15 -39.70 -2.90 11.31
C LEU A 15 -38.44 -2.06 11.52
N PHE A 16 -38.11 -1.71 12.77
CA PHE A 16 -36.88 -1.00 13.13
C PHE A 16 -35.66 -1.93 13.07
N LEU A 17 -35.81 -3.21 13.42
CA LEU A 17 -34.74 -4.22 13.33
C LEU A 17 -34.40 -4.58 11.87
N ALA A 18 -35.38 -4.53 10.96
CA ALA A 18 -35.16 -4.80 9.54
C ALA A 18 -34.38 -3.66 8.84
N PHE A 19 -34.46 -2.42 9.33
CA PHE A 19 -33.67 -1.29 8.82
C PHE A 19 -32.21 -1.32 9.27
N ALA A 20 -31.89 -2.09 10.31
CA ALA A 20 -30.52 -2.25 10.82
C ALA A 20 -29.71 -3.34 10.09
N LEU A 21 -30.35 -4.11 9.19
CA LEU A 21 -29.72 -5.22 8.47
C LEU A 21 -29.30 -4.88 7.03
N THR A 22 -29.47 -3.62 6.59
CA THR A 22 -28.94 -3.15 5.29
C THR A 22 -27.47 -2.73 5.35
N GLY A 23 -26.81 -2.95 6.49
CA GLY A 23 -25.46 -2.46 6.81
C GLY A 23 -24.29 -3.38 6.44
N CYS A 24 -24.38 -4.17 5.37
CA CYS A 24 -23.23 -4.88 4.81
C CYS A 24 -23.16 -4.68 3.29
N SER A 25 -22.99 -3.43 2.86
CA SER A 25 -22.52 -3.16 1.48
C SER A 25 -21.01 -3.36 1.44
N GLY A 26 -20.56 -4.57 1.73
CA GLY A 26 -19.19 -4.97 1.43
C GLY A 26 -19.08 -5.06 -0.08
N LYS A 27 -18.20 -4.28 -0.70
CA LYS A 27 -17.82 -4.55 -2.10
C LYS A 27 -17.31 -5.98 -2.19
N GLU A 28 -17.76 -6.74 -3.18
CA GLU A 28 -17.33 -8.12 -3.39
C GLU A 28 -15.81 -8.18 -3.62
N LEU A 29 -15.22 -9.35 -3.38
CA LEU A 29 -13.76 -9.52 -3.53
C LEU A 29 -13.30 -9.24 -4.97
N GLU A 30 -14.15 -9.54 -5.95
CA GLU A 30 -13.87 -9.35 -7.38
C GLU A 30 -13.74 -7.89 -7.80
N ASP A 31 -14.39 -6.99 -7.08
CA ASP A 31 -14.40 -5.54 -7.31
C ASP A 31 -13.24 -4.82 -6.62
N ARG A 32 -12.30 -5.56 -6.03
CA ARG A 32 -11.14 -5.03 -5.29
C ARG A 32 -9.82 -5.39 -5.95
N LEU A 33 -8.85 -4.50 -5.77
CA LEU A 33 -7.43 -4.75 -5.97
C LEU A 33 -6.76 -4.66 -4.61
N PHE A 34 -5.76 -5.51 -4.38
CA PHE A 34 -5.02 -5.57 -3.14
C PHE A 34 -3.55 -5.25 -3.41
N PRO A 35 -3.18 -3.95 -3.51
CA PRO A 35 -1.79 -3.57 -3.64
C PRO A 35 -0.97 -4.13 -2.48
N THR A 36 0.21 -4.65 -2.79
CA THR A 36 1.16 -5.10 -1.77
C THR A 36 2.23 -4.05 -1.47
N VAL A 37 2.45 -3.13 -2.42
CA VAL A 37 3.31 -1.95 -2.30
C VAL A 37 2.51 -0.70 -2.66
N VAL A 38 2.75 0.40 -1.96
CA VAL A 38 2.23 1.72 -2.33
C VAL A 38 3.39 2.68 -2.53
N THR A 39 3.37 3.41 -3.64
CA THR A 39 4.43 4.38 -3.96
C THR A 39 3.97 5.82 -3.73
N PHE A 40 4.89 6.72 -3.36
CA PHE A 40 4.64 8.16 -3.20
C PHE A 40 5.70 8.96 -3.96
N PRO A 41 5.44 9.34 -5.22
CA PRO A 41 6.25 10.33 -5.92
C PRO A 41 6.09 11.73 -5.30
N GLU A 42 6.85 12.70 -5.81
CA GLU A 42 6.65 14.12 -5.48
C GLU A 42 5.18 14.55 -5.68
N GLY A 43 4.61 15.22 -4.67
CA GLY A 43 3.26 15.74 -4.75
C GLY A 43 2.52 15.72 -3.41
N ASP A 44 1.19 15.81 -3.48
CA ASP A 44 0.31 15.64 -2.33
C ASP A 44 -0.11 14.16 -2.21
N PRO A 45 0.18 13.48 -1.08
CA PRO A 45 -0.09 12.04 -0.93
C PRO A 45 -1.56 11.68 -1.14
N GLU A 46 -2.49 12.51 -0.65
CA GLU A 46 -3.92 12.27 -0.78
C GLU A 46 -4.37 12.41 -2.25
N ALA A 47 -3.92 13.46 -2.93
CA ALA A 47 -4.21 13.66 -4.36
C ALA A 47 -3.69 12.49 -5.21
N ILE A 48 -2.45 12.04 -4.98
CA ILE A 48 -1.83 10.92 -5.70
C ILE A 48 -2.67 9.65 -5.54
N GLN A 49 -3.04 9.26 -4.31
CA GLN A 49 -3.81 8.03 -4.12
C GLN A 49 -5.25 8.15 -4.63
N LYS A 50 -5.83 9.36 -4.60
CA LYS A 50 -7.16 9.60 -5.15
C LYS A 50 -7.18 9.51 -6.68
N GLU A 51 -6.15 10.02 -7.35
CA GLU A 51 -5.97 9.88 -8.79
C GLU A 51 -5.85 8.40 -9.18
N ARG A 52 -5.02 7.62 -8.47
CA ARG A 52 -4.90 6.17 -8.70
C ARG A 52 -6.22 5.43 -8.53
N GLN A 53 -7.01 5.77 -7.51
CA GLN A 53 -8.34 5.19 -7.35
C GLN A 53 -9.29 5.61 -8.48
N ALA A 54 -9.15 6.82 -9.06
CA ALA A 54 -9.96 7.26 -10.18
C ALA A 54 -9.58 6.56 -11.50
N ASP A 55 -8.30 6.25 -11.68
CA ASP A 55 -7.77 5.52 -12.84
C ASP A 55 -8.07 4.01 -12.76
N SER A 56 -8.32 3.49 -11.55
CA SER A 56 -8.68 2.09 -11.36
C SER A 56 -10.19 1.84 -11.51
N SER A 57 -10.54 0.82 -12.29
CA SER A 57 -11.91 0.32 -12.38
C SER A 57 -12.37 -0.43 -11.13
N LYS A 58 -11.43 -0.78 -10.24
CA LYS A 58 -11.66 -1.53 -9.00
C LYS A 58 -11.33 -0.68 -7.79
N TYR A 59 -11.86 -1.07 -6.64
CA TYR A 59 -11.55 -0.43 -5.38
C TYR A 59 -10.16 -0.85 -4.88
N LEU A 60 -9.27 0.10 -4.61
CA LEU A 60 -7.95 -0.15 -4.05
C LEU A 60 -8.09 -0.43 -2.54
N ASP A 61 -7.83 -1.66 -2.14
CA ASP A 61 -7.89 -2.12 -0.75
C ASP A 61 -6.46 -2.30 -0.22
N TYR A 62 -6.01 -1.31 0.56
CA TYR A 62 -4.66 -1.28 1.11
C TYR A 62 -4.43 -2.19 2.31
N GLY A 63 -5.40 -3.04 2.70
CA GLY A 63 -5.27 -3.93 3.85
C GLY A 63 -4.21 -5.03 3.70
N GLN A 64 -3.64 -5.21 2.51
CA GLN A 64 -2.55 -6.17 2.23
C GLN A 64 -1.20 -5.51 1.93
N VAL A 65 -1.12 -4.18 2.06
CA VAL A 65 0.14 -3.48 1.85
C VAL A 65 1.15 -3.97 2.89
N ARG A 66 2.37 -4.23 2.44
CA ARG A 66 3.50 -4.66 3.29
C ARG A 66 4.63 -3.64 3.27
N ALA A 67 4.72 -2.85 2.19
CA ALA A 67 5.76 -1.85 2.02
C ALA A 67 5.24 -0.56 1.38
N VAL A 68 5.93 0.53 1.69
CA VAL A 68 5.77 1.85 1.08
C VAL A 68 7.10 2.25 0.46
N ILE A 69 7.07 2.77 -0.76
CA ILE A 69 8.24 3.35 -1.41
C ILE A 69 7.98 4.83 -1.67
N VAL A 70 8.81 5.67 -1.08
CA VAL A 70 8.75 7.12 -1.23
C VAL A 70 9.83 7.56 -2.22
N GLU A 71 9.59 8.56 -3.04
CA GLU A 71 10.64 9.06 -3.93
C GLU A 71 11.81 9.64 -3.12
N ASN A 72 13.04 9.44 -3.59
CA ASN A 72 14.25 9.92 -2.89
C ASN A 72 14.19 11.42 -2.55
N ALA A 73 13.66 12.25 -3.44
CA ALA A 73 13.48 13.68 -3.20
C ALA A 73 12.50 13.97 -2.06
N VAL A 74 11.41 13.20 -1.97
CA VAL A 74 10.40 13.32 -0.91
C VAL A 74 10.94 12.82 0.42
N ALA A 75 11.68 11.72 0.44
CA ALA A 75 12.28 11.17 1.65
C ALA A 75 13.36 12.09 2.25
N ALA A 76 14.13 12.78 1.39
CA ALA A 76 15.16 13.73 1.81
C ALA A 76 14.58 15.05 2.35
N ASP A 77 13.37 15.42 1.94
CA ASP A 77 12.69 16.62 2.43
C ASP A 77 11.79 16.32 3.63
N ARG A 78 12.16 16.85 4.80
CA ARG A 78 11.45 16.58 6.06
C ARG A 78 9.96 16.94 6.01
N GLU A 79 9.61 18.05 5.35
CA GLU A 79 8.21 18.49 5.26
C GLU A 79 7.39 17.55 4.36
N SER A 80 7.93 17.18 3.20
CA SER A 80 7.28 16.28 2.26
C SER A 80 7.16 14.85 2.82
N MET A 81 8.21 14.33 3.46
CA MET A 81 8.15 13.06 4.17
C MET A 81 7.13 13.10 5.33
N GLY A 82 7.07 14.22 6.06
CA GLY A 82 6.06 14.45 7.11
C GLY A 82 4.63 14.31 6.57
N ARG A 83 4.33 14.91 5.41
CA ARG A 83 3.02 14.78 4.75
C ARG A 83 2.69 13.33 4.39
N VAL A 84 3.66 12.55 3.92
CA VAL A 84 3.48 11.11 3.65
C VAL A 84 3.16 10.36 4.94
N LEU A 85 3.93 10.58 6.00
CA LEU A 85 3.72 9.91 7.29
C LEU A 85 2.36 10.26 7.91
N GLU A 86 1.94 11.52 7.85
CA GLU A 86 0.63 11.99 8.29
C GLU A 86 -0.51 11.32 7.51
N TYR A 87 -0.36 11.22 6.18
CA TYR A 87 -1.34 10.53 5.33
C TYR A 87 -1.44 9.03 5.69
N LEU A 88 -0.30 8.37 5.87
CA LEU A 88 -0.26 6.95 6.25
C LEU A 88 -0.91 6.73 7.61
N GLU A 89 -0.60 7.57 8.62
CA GLU A 89 -1.16 7.45 9.97
C GLU A 89 -2.67 7.73 10.02
N ALA A 90 -3.14 8.69 9.22
CA ALA A 90 -4.56 9.03 9.14
C ALA A 90 -5.40 7.95 8.44
N THR A 91 -4.78 7.06 7.67
CA THR A 91 -5.46 6.06 6.84
C THR A 91 -5.54 4.71 7.55
N PRO A 92 -6.73 4.25 8.01
CA PRO A 92 -6.85 3.08 8.89
C PRO A 92 -6.39 1.74 8.31
N SER A 93 -6.30 1.63 6.98
CA SER A 93 -5.88 0.40 6.30
C SER A 93 -4.38 0.16 6.35
N PHE A 94 -3.57 1.19 6.61
CA PHE A 94 -2.12 1.03 6.70
C PHE A 94 -1.72 0.58 8.11
N ALA A 95 -0.97 -0.52 8.16
CA ALA A 95 -0.45 -1.03 9.42
C ALA A 95 0.83 -0.28 9.83
N ARG A 96 1.06 -0.07 11.14
CA ARG A 96 2.29 0.61 11.59
C ARG A 96 3.57 -0.20 11.31
N ASN A 97 3.46 -1.51 11.09
CA ASN A 97 4.59 -2.39 10.78
C ASN A 97 4.92 -2.47 9.28
N LEU A 98 4.35 -1.59 8.45
CA LEU A 98 4.72 -1.45 7.06
C LEU A 98 6.20 -1.09 6.94
N LEU A 99 6.91 -1.75 6.03
CA LEU A 99 8.27 -1.36 5.68
C LEU A 99 8.25 -0.08 4.86
N VAL A 100 9.23 0.79 5.07
CA VAL A 100 9.34 2.04 4.30
C VAL A 100 10.71 2.10 3.66
N PHE A 101 10.71 2.43 2.38
CA PHE A 101 11.90 2.60 1.56
C PHE A 101 11.84 3.92 0.81
N SER A 102 13.00 4.38 0.34
CA SER A 102 13.09 5.42 -0.67
C SER A 102 13.59 4.85 -1.99
N GLY A 103 13.23 5.45 -3.12
CA GLY A 103 13.67 4.99 -4.44
C GLY A 103 13.69 6.11 -5.47
N ASP A 104 14.45 5.91 -6.54
CA ASP A 104 14.39 6.77 -7.71
C ASP A 104 13.05 6.58 -8.45
N PRO A 105 12.59 7.56 -9.25
CA PRO A 105 11.31 7.46 -9.98
C PRO A 105 11.15 6.17 -10.78
N GLU A 106 12.23 5.68 -11.39
CA GLU A 106 12.27 4.40 -12.12
C GLU A 106 11.88 3.20 -11.24
N ILE A 107 12.35 3.17 -9.98
CA ILE A 107 11.96 2.12 -9.02
C ILE A 107 10.48 2.25 -8.68
N LEU A 108 9.98 3.47 -8.44
CA LEU A 108 8.57 3.70 -8.12
C LEU A 108 7.66 3.23 -9.28
N GLU A 109 8.08 3.43 -10.53
CA GLU A 109 7.33 2.97 -11.71
C GLU A 109 7.15 1.44 -11.69
N TYR A 110 8.22 0.68 -11.43
CA TYR A 110 8.16 -0.79 -11.36
C TYR A 110 7.13 -1.31 -10.35
N PHE A 111 7.03 -0.66 -9.18
CA PHE A 111 6.06 -1.04 -8.15
C PHE A 111 4.68 -0.40 -8.36
N SER A 112 4.56 0.64 -9.19
CA SER A 112 3.27 1.23 -9.57
C SER A 112 2.55 0.43 -10.65
N ASP A 113 3.30 -0.27 -11.50
CA ASP A 113 2.77 -1.11 -12.57
C ASP A 113 2.13 -2.42 -12.05
N GLU A 114 2.45 -2.86 -10.81
CA GLU A 114 1.68 -3.92 -10.11
C GLU A 114 0.18 -3.60 -10.05
N MET A 115 -0.20 -2.32 -10.11
CA MET A 115 -1.59 -1.88 -10.05
C MET A 115 -2.31 -1.88 -11.41
N LYS A 116 -1.60 -2.11 -12.52
CA LYS A 116 -2.22 -2.06 -13.86
C LYS A 116 -2.99 -3.32 -14.23
N ASP A 117 -2.63 -4.47 -13.69
CA ASP A 117 -3.38 -5.71 -13.89
C ASP A 117 -3.29 -6.61 -12.66
N ALA A 118 -4.41 -6.85 -11.96
CA ALA A 118 -4.55 -8.03 -11.09
C ALA A 118 -4.60 -9.34 -11.90
N LYS A 119 -3.63 -9.51 -12.78
CA LYS A 119 -3.20 -10.76 -13.38
C LYS A 119 -1.69 -10.80 -13.17
N GLY A 120 -1.22 -11.86 -12.52
CA GLY A 120 0.22 -12.13 -12.40
C GLY A 120 0.93 -12.05 -13.74
N PRO A 121 2.27 -11.95 -13.74
CA PRO A 121 3.06 -11.52 -14.89
C PRO A 121 2.72 -12.34 -16.14
N GLY A 122 1.93 -11.72 -17.02
CA GLY A 122 1.79 -12.11 -18.40
C GLY A 122 2.79 -11.30 -19.21
N LEU A 123 4.07 -11.59 -19.01
CA LEU A 123 5.12 -11.08 -19.90
C LEU A 123 5.12 -11.94 -21.16
N GLU A 124 4.24 -11.61 -22.10
CA GLU A 124 4.51 -11.81 -23.52
C GLU A 124 4.92 -10.45 -24.08
N GLU A 125 6.23 -10.22 -24.23
CA GLU A 125 6.75 -9.59 -25.45
C GLU A 125 8.24 -9.89 -25.57
N GLU A 126 8.52 -10.87 -26.43
CA GLU A 126 9.83 -11.11 -27.00
C GLU A 126 10.23 -9.89 -27.84
N THR A 127 11.30 -9.20 -27.46
CA THR A 127 12.06 -8.40 -28.42
C THR A 127 13.54 -8.73 -28.28
N GLU A 128 14.05 -9.45 -29.28
CA GLU A 128 15.45 -9.75 -29.46
C GLU A 128 16.19 -8.48 -29.90
N THR A 129 16.83 -7.78 -28.96
CA THR A 129 18.00 -6.96 -29.26
C THR A 129 19.02 -7.11 -28.15
N GLU A 130 20.25 -7.46 -28.53
CA GLU A 130 21.42 -7.70 -27.66
C GLU A 130 21.98 -6.40 -27.02
N GLU A 131 21.13 -5.57 -26.43
CA GLU A 131 21.54 -4.70 -25.33
C GLU A 131 21.41 -5.53 -24.05
N GLU A 132 22.28 -5.36 -23.06
CA GLU A 132 22.23 -6.13 -21.81
C GLU A 132 20.78 -6.20 -21.30
N VAL A 133 20.14 -7.36 -21.46
CA VAL A 133 18.73 -7.54 -21.13
C VAL A 133 18.63 -7.38 -19.61
N PHE A 134 18.29 -6.16 -19.20
CA PHE A 134 17.99 -5.82 -17.84
C PHE A 134 16.71 -6.56 -17.45
N ARG A 135 16.88 -7.77 -16.92
CA ARG A 135 15.78 -8.58 -16.42
C ARG A 135 15.44 -8.07 -15.04
N LEU A 136 14.30 -7.40 -14.93
CA LEU A 136 13.70 -7.03 -13.66
C LEU A 136 13.48 -8.28 -12.78
N PRO A 137 13.44 -8.13 -11.45
CA PRO A 137 13.03 -9.20 -10.55
C PRO A 137 11.68 -9.77 -10.98
N GLU A 138 11.55 -11.10 -11.00
CA GLU A 138 10.28 -11.78 -11.34
C GLU A 138 9.17 -11.49 -10.32
N ASP A 139 9.52 -11.05 -9.10
CA ASP A 139 8.62 -10.70 -8.01
C ASP A 139 8.87 -9.25 -7.57
N LEU A 140 7.92 -8.36 -7.87
CA LEU A 140 7.91 -6.95 -7.46
C LEU A 140 6.90 -6.69 -6.34
N SER A 141 6.60 -7.69 -5.51
CA SER A 141 5.62 -7.55 -4.44
C SER A 141 6.20 -7.00 -3.15
N GLY A 142 5.32 -6.61 -2.23
CA GLY A 142 5.68 -6.30 -0.86
C GLY A 142 6.26 -7.52 -0.12
N ASN A 143 6.03 -8.75 -0.60
CA ASN A 143 6.67 -9.95 -0.06
C ASN A 143 8.16 -9.96 -0.39
N TYR A 144 8.52 -9.61 -1.63
CA TYR A 144 9.91 -9.49 -2.05
C TYR A 144 10.66 -8.50 -1.15
N LEU A 145 10.10 -7.31 -0.94
CA LEU A 145 10.70 -6.29 -0.08
C LEU A 145 10.82 -6.72 1.39
N GLU A 146 9.86 -7.49 1.90
CA GLU A 146 9.94 -8.04 3.25
C GLU A 146 10.99 -9.15 3.37
N ASP A 147 11.12 -9.98 2.34
CA ASP A 147 12.11 -11.05 2.28
C ASP A 147 13.54 -10.53 2.11
N LEU A 148 13.72 -9.35 1.50
CA LEU A 148 15.02 -8.67 1.44
C LEU A 148 15.60 -8.44 2.83
N TYR A 149 14.77 -8.13 3.83
CA TYR A 149 15.22 -7.93 5.21
C TYR A 149 15.31 -9.24 6.00
N LYS A 150 14.31 -10.12 5.89
CA LYS A 150 14.28 -11.37 6.66
C LYS A 150 15.45 -12.30 6.35
N ASN A 151 16.00 -12.23 5.14
CA ASN A 151 17.07 -13.11 4.69
C ASN A 151 18.47 -12.50 4.75
N ARG A 152 18.66 -11.41 5.51
CA ARG A 152 19.97 -10.76 5.75
C ARG A 152 20.40 -10.87 7.22
N PRO A 153 20.82 -12.06 7.69
CA PRO A 153 21.29 -12.23 9.07
C PRO A 153 22.60 -11.49 9.39
N ASP A 154 23.35 -11.06 8.34
CA ASP A 154 24.71 -10.51 8.47
C ASP A 154 24.80 -8.99 8.23
N GLU A 155 23.69 -8.29 7.95
CA GLU A 155 23.67 -6.83 7.79
C GLU A 155 23.02 -6.16 9.02
N GLU A 156 23.69 -5.14 9.58
CA GLU A 156 23.22 -4.42 10.78
C GLU A 156 22.02 -3.49 10.51
N SER A 157 21.68 -3.22 9.25
CA SER A 157 20.55 -2.35 8.92
C SER A 157 19.23 -3.08 9.19
N SER A 158 18.63 -2.74 10.32
CA SER A 158 17.31 -3.24 10.68
C SER A 158 16.26 -2.71 9.69
N PRO A 159 15.22 -3.48 9.37
CA PRO A 159 14.10 -2.98 8.58
C PRO A 159 13.52 -1.74 9.24
N VAL A 160 13.38 -0.65 8.47
CA VAL A 160 12.73 0.58 8.95
C VAL A 160 11.24 0.47 8.68
N THR A 161 10.45 0.56 9.76
CA THR A 161 9.00 0.52 9.67
C THR A 161 8.37 1.90 9.76
N MET A 162 7.12 2.01 9.31
CA MET A 162 6.30 3.20 9.52
C MET A 162 6.23 3.60 11.01
N ALA A 163 6.23 2.62 11.92
CA ALA A 163 6.22 2.89 13.36
C ALA A 163 7.48 3.61 13.83
N ASP A 164 8.64 3.21 13.30
CA ASP A 164 9.94 3.78 13.62
C ASP A 164 10.02 5.21 13.11
N LEU A 165 9.66 5.43 11.84
CA LEU A 165 9.64 6.76 11.23
C LEU A 165 8.64 7.71 11.89
N LEU A 166 7.46 7.23 12.29
CA LEU A 166 6.52 8.04 13.06
C LEU A 166 7.11 8.44 14.42
N ASN A 167 7.80 7.51 15.09
CA ASN A 167 8.47 7.83 16.35
C ASN A 167 9.55 8.90 16.13
N GLU A 168 10.39 8.75 15.11
CA GLU A 168 11.42 9.75 14.78
C GLU A 168 10.82 11.11 14.40
N TRP A 169 9.74 11.11 13.61
CA TRP A 169 8.98 12.28 13.23
C TRP A 169 8.50 13.08 14.45
N TYR A 170 7.78 12.40 15.35
CA TYR A 170 7.22 13.01 16.56
C TYR A 170 8.28 13.48 17.55
N ASN A 171 9.45 12.85 17.56
CA ASN A 171 10.59 13.24 18.40
C ASN A 171 11.51 14.28 17.75
N GLY A 172 11.22 14.73 16.53
CA GLY A 172 12.06 15.70 15.83
C GLY A 172 13.42 15.13 15.39
N GLN A 173 13.55 13.80 15.30
CA GLN A 173 14.76 13.11 14.89
C GLN A 173 14.88 13.08 13.36
N GLU A 174 16.10 12.87 12.86
CA GLU A 174 16.35 12.60 11.46
C GLU A 174 15.62 11.32 11.03
N LEU A 175 15.03 11.34 9.84
CA LEU A 175 14.28 10.21 9.29
C LEU A 175 15.25 9.41 8.42
N ASP A 176 15.64 8.23 8.86
CA ASP A 176 16.55 7.37 8.12
C ASP A 176 15.74 6.35 7.30
N VAL A 177 15.54 6.66 6.02
CA VAL A 177 14.76 5.81 5.11
C VAL A 177 15.72 4.99 4.24
N PRO A 178 15.68 3.66 4.29
CA PRO A 178 16.52 2.80 3.47
C PRO A 178 16.26 3.02 1.98
N LYS A 179 17.31 3.41 1.26
CA LYS A 179 17.22 3.68 -0.18
C LYS A 179 17.33 2.39 -0.97
N LEU A 180 16.47 2.21 -1.97
CA LEU A 180 16.53 1.12 -2.93
C LEU A 180 17.35 1.57 -4.14
N ILE A 181 18.17 0.66 -4.63
CA ILE A 181 18.97 0.83 -5.85
C ILE A 181 18.79 -0.38 -6.76
N ILE A 182 18.97 -0.14 -8.04
CA ILE A 182 19.03 -1.18 -9.05
C ILE A 182 20.48 -1.62 -9.20
N LYS A 183 20.74 -2.90 -8.98
CA LYS A 183 22.08 -3.50 -9.14
C LYS A 183 21.97 -4.91 -9.70
N ASP A 184 22.70 -5.18 -10.77
CA ASP A 184 22.76 -6.50 -11.43
C ASP A 184 21.37 -7.08 -11.76
N GLY A 185 20.44 -6.22 -12.23
CA GLY A 185 19.06 -6.63 -12.54
C GLY A 185 18.14 -6.79 -11.32
N LYS A 186 18.58 -6.41 -10.12
CA LYS A 186 17.82 -6.59 -8.87
C LYS A 186 17.62 -5.27 -8.13
N ILE A 187 16.50 -5.15 -7.44
CA ILE A 187 16.19 -4.01 -6.57
C ILE A 187 16.63 -4.38 -5.15
N LEU A 188 17.62 -3.66 -4.61
CA LEU A 188 18.22 -3.97 -3.32
C LEU A 188 18.36 -2.69 -2.49
N PRO A 189 18.27 -2.77 -1.15
CA PRO A 189 18.71 -1.68 -0.30
C PRO A 189 20.17 -1.30 -0.57
N GLU A 190 20.42 0.00 -0.68
CA GLU A 190 21.73 0.65 -0.70
C GLU A 190 22.44 0.31 0.63
N LYS A 191 23.73 -0.02 0.55
CA LYS A 191 24.54 -0.40 1.71
C LYS A 191 25.13 0.81 2.41
#